data_AF-A0A3E5A458-F1
#
_entry.id   AF-A0A3E5A458-F1
#
_cell.length_a   1.000
_cell.length_b   1.000
_cell.length_c   1.000
_cell.angle_alpha   90.00
_cell.angle_beta   90.00
_cell.angle_gamma   90.00
#
_symmetry.space_group_name_H-M   'P 1'
#
loop_
_entity.id
_entity.type
_entity.pdbx_description
1 polymer ?
#
loop_
_entity_poly.entity_id
_entity_poly.type
_entity_poly.pdbx_seq_one_letter_code
_entity_poly.pdbx_strand_id
1 'polypeptide(L)' 'MGQVLNPKTENNTFTKRIGQTTYVVRFHYSENARETMQEKINRMLVNEVNRSDFMETEEKMAE' A
#
# COMPACT_ATOMS: atom_id res chain seq x y z
N MET A 1 -25.18 15.74 -7.56
CA MET A 1 -24.10 16.73 -7.51
C MET A 1 -23.11 16.33 -6.42
N GLY A 2 -22.18 15.42 -6.74
CA GLY A 2 -21.11 14.98 -5.84
C GLY A 2 -19.82 15.69 -6.22
N GLN A 3 -19.23 16.40 -5.27
CA GLN A 3 -18.27 17.47 -5.47
C GLN A 3 -17.00 17.08 -6.25
N VAL A 4 -16.56 18.08 -7.01
CA VAL A 4 -15.37 18.18 -7.85
C VAL A 4 -14.08 17.81 -7.13
N LEU A 5 -13.32 16.85 -7.67
CA LEU A 5 -11.90 16.69 -7.34
C LEU A 5 -11.13 17.77 -8.12
N ASN A 6 -10.72 18.83 -7.41
CA ASN A 6 -9.94 19.93 -7.97
C ASN A 6 -8.55 19.43 -8.45
N PRO A 7 -8.13 19.83 -9.67
CA PRO A 7 -6.84 19.47 -10.23
C PRO A 7 -5.77 20.44 -9.71
N LYS A 8 -4.80 19.94 -8.92
CA LYS A 8 -3.41 20.44 -8.84
C LYS A 8 -2.57 19.54 -7.95
N THR A 9 -1.57 18.96 -8.59
CA THR A 9 -0.47 18.16 -8.07
C THR A 9 0.33 18.95 -7.02
N GLU A 10 0.08 18.73 -5.73
CA GLU A 10 0.96 19.30 -4.66
C GLU A 10 1.25 18.32 -3.52
N ASN A 11 0.48 17.23 -3.39
CA ASN A 11 0.62 16.31 -2.29
C ASN A 11 0.61 14.91 -2.87
N ASN A 12 1.73 14.19 -2.93
CA ASN A 12 1.83 12.82 -3.42
C ASN A 12 0.93 11.85 -2.62
N THR A 13 -0.37 11.94 -2.81
CA THR A 13 -1.38 11.37 -1.94
C THR A 13 -2.53 10.90 -2.80
N PHE A 14 -2.98 9.68 -2.59
CA PHE A 14 -4.13 9.10 -3.27
C PHE A 14 -5.15 8.62 -2.25
N THR A 15 -6.43 8.90 -2.52
CA THR A 15 -7.53 8.52 -1.65
C THR A 15 -8.30 7.37 -2.27
N LYS A 16 -8.45 6.27 -1.54
CA LYS A 16 -9.21 5.08 -1.96
C LYS A 16 -10.24 4.72 -0.90
N ARG A 17 -11.50 4.59 -1.32
CA ARG A 17 -12.54 4.02 -0.46
C ARG A 17 -12.65 2.51 -0.70
N ILE A 18 -12.57 1.74 0.39
CA ILE A 18 -12.74 0.28 0.40
C ILE A 18 -13.77 -0.03 1.49
N GLY A 19 -14.93 -0.55 1.08
CA GLY A 19 -16.08 -0.67 1.98
C GLY A 19 -16.52 0.69 2.52
N GLN A 20 -16.66 0.80 3.85
CA GLN A 20 -16.99 2.05 4.54
C GLN A 20 -15.76 2.89 4.91
N THR A 21 -14.55 2.34 4.76
CA THR A 21 -13.31 3.00 5.16
C THR A 21 -12.69 3.75 3.99
N THR A 22 -12.27 4.99 4.24
CA THR A 22 -11.54 5.80 3.27
C THR A 22 -10.07 5.85 3.67
N TYR A 23 -9.21 5.28 2.84
CA TYR A 23 -7.77 5.27 3.01
C TYR A 23 -7.17 6.46 2.27
N VAL A 24 -6.28 7.18 2.95
CA VAL A 24 -5.46 8.25 2.38
C VAL A 24 -4.02 7.76 2.38
N VAL A 25 -3.49 7.50 1.19
CA VAL A 25 -2.16 6.91 1.00
C VAL A 25 -1.21 7.97 0.48
N ARG A 26 -0.18 8.30 1.25
CA ARG A 26 0.90 9.20 0.83
C ARG A 26 2.08 8.38 0.30
N PHE A 27 2.63 8.76 -0.85
CA PHE A 27 3.70 8.03 -1.53
C PHE A 27 4.83 8.95 -1.99
N HIS A 28 5.98 8.36 -2.27
CA HIS A 28 7.13 9.08 -2.83
C HIS A 28 7.60 8.30 -4.06
N TYR A 29 7.65 8.95 -5.22
CA TYR A 29 8.27 8.38 -6.40
C TYR A 29 9.78 8.60 -6.31
N SER A 30 10.55 7.52 -6.47
CA SER A 30 11.96 7.69 -6.80
C SER A 30 12.05 8.13 -8.25
N GLU A 31 12.95 9.07 -8.58
CA GLU A 31 13.14 9.56 -9.95
C GLU A 31 13.48 8.42 -10.93
N ASN A 32 14.08 7.34 -10.43
CA ASN A 32 14.47 6.17 -11.21
C ASN A 32 13.53 4.97 -11.01
N ALA A 33 12.41 5.12 -10.31
CA ALA A 33 11.46 4.03 -10.11
C ALA A 33 10.76 3.67 -11.43
N ARG A 34 11.00 2.45 -11.91
CA ARG A 34 10.27 1.86 -13.04
C ARG A 34 9.01 1.10 -12.60
N GLU A 35 8.91 0.86 -11.30
CA GLU A 35 7.82 0.12 -10.68
C GLU A 35 6.55 0.97 -10.59
N THR A 36 5.44 0.42 -11.06
CA THR A 36 4.13 1.08 -10.93
C THR A 36 3.62 1.01 -9.48
N MET A 37 2.72 1.92 -9.10
CA MET A 37 2.09 1.87 -7.78
C MET A 37 1.38 0.54 -7.50
N GLN A 38 0.74 -0.03 -8.53
CA GLN A 38 0.05 -1.31 -8.41
C GLN A 38 1.02 -2.45 -8.11
N GLU A 39 2.14 -2.52 -8.82
CA GLU A 39 3.19 -3.52 -8.57
C GLU A 39 3.76 -3.39 -7.16
N LYS A 40 4.00 -2.15 -6.70
CA LYS A 40 4.48 -1.90 -5.34
C LYS A 40 3.51 -2.38 -4.26
N ILE A 41 2.21 -2.09 -4.43
CA ILE A 41 1.16 -2.54 -3.52
C ILE A 41 1.09 -4.06 -3.50
N ASN A 42 1.08 -4.71 -4.67
CA ASN A 42 1.04 -6.16 -4.76
C ASN A 42 2.25 -6.81 -4.08
N ARG A 43 3.47 -6.29 -4.28
CA ARG A 43 4.66 -6.80 -3.60
C ARG A 43 4.58 -6.63 -2.08
N MET A 44 4.11 -5.48 -1.59
CA MET A 44 3.96 -5.25 -0.15
C MET A 44 2.97 -6.26 0.46
N LEU A 45 1.81 -6.47 -0.17
CA LEU A 45 0.82 -7.45 0.29
C LEU A 45 1.40 -8.86 0.34
N VAL A 46 2.11 -9.29 -0.72
CA VAL A 46 2.74 -10.61 -0.77
C VAL A 46 3.79 -10.76 0.33
N ASN A 47 4.62 -9.75 0.56
CA ASN A 47 5.65 -9.79 1.61
C ASN A 47 5.03 -9.86 3.01
N GLU A 48 3.97 -9.12 3.29
CA GLU A 48 3.28 -9.15 4.58
C GLU A 48 2.65 -10.53 4.86
N VAL A 49 2.02 -11.14 3.85
CA VAL A 49 1.44 -12.49 3.97
C VAL A 49 2.54 -13.52 4.22
N ASN A 50 3.62 -13.50 3.44
CA ASN A 50 4.73 -14.46 3.61
C ASN A 50 5.50 -14.26 4.93
N ARG A 51 5.58 -13.03 5.47
CA ARG A 51 6.20 -12.78 6.76
C ARG A 51 5.39 -13.35 7.92
N SER A 52 4.07 -13.41 7.78
CA SER A 52 3.17 -14.01 8.77
C SER A 52 3.43 -15.52 8.91
N ASP A 53 3.70 -16.22 7.80
CA ASP A 53 4.10 -17.64 7.80
C ASP A 53 5.46 -17.90 8.47
N PHE A 54 6.40 -16.94 8.39
CA PHE A 54 7.73 -17.09 8.99
C PHE A 54 7.73 -16.91 10.52
N MET A 55 6.82 -16.09 11.06
CA MET A 55 6.72 -15.91 12.52
C MET A 55 5.99 -17.08 13.21
N GLU A 56 5.12 -17.81 12.49
CA GLU A 56 4.43 -18.99 13.05
C GLU A 56 5.35 -20.23 13.13
N THR A 57 6.43 -20.26 12.35
CA THR A 57 7.38 -21.37 12.29
C THR A 57 8.53 -21.25 13.29
N GLU A 58 8.99 -20.05 13.65
CA GLU A 58 9.98 -19.87 14.72
C GLU A 58 9.42 -20.19 16.12
N GLU A 59 8.15 -19.89 16.39
CA GLU A 59 7.51 -20.20 17.69
C GLU A 59 7.38 -21.72 17.91
N LYS A 60 7.18 -22.51 16.85
CA LYS A 60 7.10 -23.98 16.93
C LYS A 60 8.44 -24.71 16.96
N MET A 61 9.55 -24.04 16.64
CA MET A 61 10.90 -24.62 16.73
C MET A 61 11.62 -24.24 18.04
N ALA A 62 11.01 -23.38 18.85
CA ALA A 62 11.53 -22.96 20.16
C ALA A 62 10.91 -23.73 21.35
N GLU A 63 10.09 -24.76 21.10
CA GLU A 63 9.54 -25.70 22.10
C GLU A 63 10.21 -27.08 22.02
#